data_AF-Q79F07-F1
#
_entry.id   AF-Q79F07-F1
#
_cell.length_a   1.000
_cell.length_b   1.000
_cell.length_c   1.000
_cell.angle_alpha   90.00
_cell.angle_beta   90.00
_cell.angle_gamma   90.00
#
_symmetry.space_group_name_H-M   'P 1'
#
loop_
_entity.id
_entity.type
_entity.pdbx_description
1 polymer ?
#
loop_
_entity_poly.entity_id
_entity_poly.type
_entity_poly.pdbx_seq_one_letter_code
_entity_poly.pdbx_strand_id
1 'polypeptide(L)' 'MVTLLLVAVTMIVSLTITPIVIAISKRLNLVDKPNFRKVHTKPISVMGGTVILFSFLIGIWIGHP' A
#
# COMPACT_ATOMS: atom_id res chain seq x y z
N MET A 1 12.15 22.26 -5.70
CA MET A 1 12.11 21.36 -6.88
C MET A 1 12.30 19.89 -6.48
N VAL A 2 13.24 19.56 -5.60
CA VAL A 2 13.48 18.18 -5.12
C VAL A 2 12.27 17.54 -4.40
N THR A 3 11.48 18.32 -3.66
CA THR A 3 10.29 17.83 -2.95
C THR A 3 9.23 17.24 -3.88
N LEU A 4 8.95 17.88 -5.01
CA LEU A 4 8.02 17.35 -6.03
C LEU A 4 8.51 16.04 -6.64
N LEU A 5 9.82 15.90 -6.83
CA LEU A 5 10.43 14.67 -7.33
C LEU A 5 10.28 13.53 -6.31
N LEU A 6 10.51 13.79 -5.02
CA LEU A 6 10.28 12.80 -3.95
C LEU A 6 8.82 12.37 -3.85
N VAL A 7 7.87 13.29 -4.02
CA VAL A 7 6.44 12.96 -4.07
C VAL A 7 6.11 12.06 -5.27
N ALA A 8 6.66 12.36 -6.45
CA ALA A 8 6.47 11.51 -7.63
C ALA A 8 7.06 10.11 -7.42
N VAL A 9 8.26 10.01 -6.84
CA VAL A 9 8.92 8.73 -6.54
C VAL A 9 8.11 7.92 -5.52
N THR A 10 7.69 8.54 -4.41
CA THR A 10 6.88 7.85 -3.38
C THR A 10 5.53 7.38 -3.91
N MET A 11 4.91 8.16 -4.80
CA MET A 11 3.69 7.76 -5.50
C MET A 11 3.92 6.52 -6.38
N ILE A 12 4.98 6.52 -7.20
CA ILE A 12 5.30 5.39 -8.07
C ILE A 12 5.58 4.14 -7.24
N VAL A 13 6.41 4.26 -6.20
CA VAL A 13 6.75 3.18 -5.27
C VAL A 13 5.48 2.60 -4.63
N SER A 14 4.58 3.45 -4.13
CA SER A 14 3.29 3.02 -3.56
C SER A 14 2.43 2.27 -4.57
N LEU A 15 2.34 2.77 -5.80
CA LEU A 15 1.57 2.12 -6.86
C LEU A 15 2.10 0.72 -7.18
N THR A 16 3.43 0.54 -7.16
CA THR A 16 4.08 -0.75 -7.41
C THR A 16 3.98 -1.72 -6.23
N ILE A 17 4.11 -1.23 -4.99
CA ILE A 17 4.03 -2.06 -3.78
C ILE A 17 2.60 -2.52 -3.50
N THR A 18 1.59 -1.71 -3.83
CA THR A 18 0.17 -2.03 -3.60
C THR A 18 -0.27 -3.41 -4.10
N PRO A 19 -0.08 -3.80 -5.37
CA PRO A 19 -0.50 -5.12 -5.86
C PRO A 19 0.26 -6.27 -5.18
N ILE A 20 1.53 -6.07 -4.82
CA ILE A 20 2.35 -7.06 -4.11
C ILE A 20 1.74 -7.32 -2.72
N VAL A 21 1.44 -6.25 -1.99
CA VAL A 21 0.83 -6.33 -0.65
C VAL A 21 -0.57 -6.93 -0.70
N ILE A 22 -1.37 -6.62 -1.72
CA ILE A 22 -2.68 -7.27 -1.93
C ILE A 22 -2.53 -8.78 -2.15
N ALA A 23 -1.55 -9.21 -2.95
CA ALA A 23 -1.30 -10.63 -3.20
C ALA A 23 -0.85 -11.36 -1.92
N ILE A 24 0.05 -10.74 -1.14
CA ILE A 24 0.50 -11.28 0.15
C ILE A 24 -0.65 -11.36 1.16
N SER A 25 -1.44 -10.29 1.28
CA SER A 25 -2.61 -10.23 2.16
C SER A 25 -3.59 -11.37 1.86
N LYS A 26 -3.87 -11.64 0.58
CA LYS A 26 -4.73 -12.77 0.16
C LYS A 26 -4.13 -14.13 0.52
N ARG A 27 -2.81 -14.32 0.34
CA ARG A 27 -2.13 -15.58 0.69
C ARG A 27 -2.12 -15.85 2.19
N LEU A 28 -1.97 -14.81 3.00
CA LEU A 28 -1.93 -14.90 4.46
C LEU A 28 -3.30 -14.83 5.13
N ASN A 29 -4.40 -14.78 4.35
CA ASN A 29 -5.76 -14.54 4.84
C ASN A 29 -5.92 -13.26 5.69
N LEU A 30 -5.03 -12.28 5.50
CA LEU A 30 -5.10 -10.94 6.09
C LEU A 30 -6.05 -10.05 5.28
N VAL A 31 -7.27 -10.53 5.07
CA VAL A 31 -8.30 -9.90 4.24
C VAL A 31 -9.56 -9.68 5.05
N ASP A 32 -10.24 -8.58 4.75
CA ASP A 32 -11.58 -8.33 5.23
C ASP A 32 -12.58 -9.18 4.44
N LYS A 33 -13.29 -10.05 5.15
CA LYS A 33 -14.32 -10.91 4.55
C LYS A 33 -15.66 -10.17 4.46
N PRO A 34 -16.46 -10.45 3.42
CA PRO A 34 -17.80 -9.86 3.29
C PRO A 34 -18.70 -10.30 4.46
N ASN A 35 -19.56 -9.40 4.91
CA ASN A 35 -20.52 -9.64 5.99
C ASN A 35 -21.83 -8.91 5.63
N PHE A 36 -22.94 -9.19 6.33
CA PHE A 36 -24.28 -8.62 6.08
C PHE A 36 -24.32 -7.07 6.07
N ARG A 37 -23.33 -6.41 6.67
CA ARG A 37 -23.17 -4.94 6.66
C ARG A 37 -22.32 -4.39 5.51
N LYS A 38 -21.64 -5.24 4.73
CA LYS A 38 -20.61 -4.82 3.77
C LYS A 38 -21.09 -5.02 2.34
N VAL A 39 -20.94 -4.00 1.50
CA VAL A 39 -21.35 -4.00 0.08
C VAL A 39 -20.39 -4.81 -0.80
N HIS A 40 -19.15 -5.01 -0.35
CA HIS A 40 -18.19 -5.82 -1.10
C HIS A 40 -18.55 -7.29 -1.06
N THR A 41 -18.44 -7.96 -2.20
CA THR A 41 -18.73 -9.40 -2.36
C THR A 41 -17.45 -10.25 -2.40
N LYS A 42 -16.28 -9.61 -2.48
CA LYS A 42 -14.97 -10.26 -2.56
C LYS A 42 -14.11 -9.82 -1.38
N PRO A 43 -13.24 -10.69 -0.84
CA PRO A 43 -12.33 -10.31 0.24
C PRO A 43 -11.37 -9.18 -0.19
N ILE A 44 -11.25 -8.15 0.65
CA ILE A 44 -10.44 -6.95 0.38
C ILE A 44 -9.24 -6.93 1.33
N SER A 45 -8.06 -6.52 0.85
CA SER A 45 -6.87 -6.39 1.71
C SER A 45 -7.09 -5.30 2.78
N VAL A 46 -6.70 -5.58 4.02
CA VAL A 46 -6.68 -4.59 5.12
C VAL A 46 -5.30 -3.94 5.32
N MET A 47 -4.30 -4.34 4.54
CA MET A 47 -2.90 -3.89 4.71
C MET A 47 -2.56 -2.61 3.93
N GLY A 48 -3.54 -1.75 3.66
CA GLY A 48 -3.34 -0.51 2.91
C GLY A 48 -2.39 0.47 3.63
N GLY A 49 -2.55 0.62 4.94
CA GLY A 49 -1.68 1.49 5.75
C GLY A 49 -0.21 1.05 5.72
N THR A 50 0.04 -0.26 5.65
CA THR A 50 1.38 -0.83 5.51
C THR A 50 2.06 -0.38 4.21
N VAL A 51 1.33 -0.37 3.08
CA VAL A 51 1.84 0.13 1.80
C VAL A 51 2.27 1.59 1.91
N ILE A 52 1.43 2.41 2.52
CA ILE A 52 1.70 3.85 2.70
C ILE A 52 2.96 4.03 3.54
N LEU A 53 3.05 3.36 4.69
CA LEU A 53 4.21 3.45 5.57
C LEU A 53 5.51 3.08 4.85
N PHE A 54 5.57 1.93 4.16
CA PHE A 54 6.77 1.51 3.43
C PHE A 54 7.13 2.48 2.30
N SER A 55 6.15 2.99 1.57
CA SER A 55 6.40 3.92 0.47
C SER A 55 6.98 5.25 0.98
N PHE A 56 6.50 5.74 2.12
CA PHE A 56 7.04 6.94 2.76
C PHE A 56 8.44 6.69 3.35
N LEU A 57 8.68 5.54 3.99
CA LEU A 57 10.01 5.19 4.51
C LEU A 57 11.05 5.15 3.39
N ILE A 58 10.71 4.56 2.24
CA ILE A 58 11.58 4.55 1.05
C ILE A 58 11.80 5.98 0.54
N GLY A 59 10.75 6.80 0.49
CA GLY A 59 10.86 8.21 0.09
C GLY A 59 11.78 9.03 0.98
N ILE A 60 11.66 8.85 2.30
CA ILE A 60 12.50 9.52 3.30
C ILE A 60 13.95 9.06 3.14
N TRP A 61 14.18 7.75 3.01
CA TRP A 61 15.52 7.20 2.82
C TRP A 61 16.19 7.71 1.53
N ILE A 62 15.42 7.90 0.45
CA ILE A 62 15.95 8.51 -0.79
C ILE A 62 16.23 10.00 -0.61
N GLY A 63 15.36 10.72 0.11
CA GLY A 63 15.52 12.16 0.35
C GLY A 63 16.59 12.52 1.37
N HIS A 64 16.86 11.62 2.31
CA HIS A 64 17.86 11.74 3.35
C HIS A 64 18.30 10.33 3.82
N PRO A 65 19.31 9.72 3.17
CA PRO A 65 19.77 8.37 3.47
C PRO A 65 20.40 8.23 4.86
#